data_AF-A0A947EZP7-F1
#
_entry.id   AF-A0A947EZP7-F1
#
_cell.length_a   1.000
_cell.length_b   1.000
_cell.length_c   1.000
_cell.angle_alpha   90.00
_cell.angle_beta   90.00
_cell.angle_gamma   90.00
#
_symmetry.space_group_name_H-M   'P 1'
#
loop_
_entity.id
_entity.type
_entity.pdbx_description
1 polymer ?
#
loop_
_entity_poly.entity_id
_entity_poly.type
_entity_poly.pdbx_seq_one_letter_code
_entity_poly.pdbx_strand_id
1 'polypeptide(L)'
;MSLSTKTITSVWMFTREYGGLAGAGGVKDVASQLSRVLARWNGRKVHVVLPLYGFMNPQDLGFQRLADPLFQDRHVEFDVAMNYAALERNERVRVWHASIDKVNVYLLEAERFQEKNGVYTYTREEYQRESWKIQGSGHFDLFAMNILLQKAGLDLIMTLGERPQIIHCHDGHTAVIPAMMRECPGYRNYFRGTAAVVTIHNGGVGYHQEVSDLVFVQAVTGLPAHVVTASCIDHSFDPFIAAGRYAAVSTVSENYAKELQETDDDYLTGWLGHRLLESGVTIKGITNGIDPDDFNPQNTKQTGIAAGFDIAAKTDRLTGKVRCKKELIEMLQY
;
A
#
# COMPACT_ATOMS: atom_id res chain seq x y z
N MET A 1 -1.75 -33.23 16.49
CA MET A 1 -2.90 -32.30 16.48
C MET A 1 -3.04 -31.74 15.07
N SER A 2 -4.10 -32.11 14.35
CA SER A 2 -4.44 -31.47 13.08
C SER A 2 -4.68 -29.99 13.37
N LEU A 3 -3.82 -29.11 12.86
CA LEU A 3 -4.13 -27.69 12.75
C LEU A 3 -5.34 -27.61 11.83
N SER A 4 -6.53 -27.48 12.42
CA SER A 4 -7.71 -26.99 11.70
C SER A 4 -7.28 -25.68 11.05
N THR A 5 -7.04 -25.70 9.74
CA THR A 5 -6.72 -24.52 8.96
C THR A 5 -7.95 -23.65 8.97
N LYS A 6 -8.02 -22.70 9.91
CA LYS A 6 -9.07 -21.69 9.93
C LYS A 6 -9.14 -21.06 8.55
N THR A 7 -10.27 -21.20 7.89
CA THR A 7 -10.49 -20.57 6.59
C THR A 7 -10.47 -19.05 6.79
N ILE A 8 -9.56 -18.38 6.09
CA ILE A 8 -9.51 -16.91 6.06
C ILE A 8 -10.62 -16.45 5.10
N THR A 9 -11.60 -15.74 5.65
CA THR A 9 -12.80 -15.22 4.97
C THR A 9 -12.85 -13.69 4.93
N SER A 10 -12.00 -12.97 5.67
CA SER A 10 -11.96 -11.50 5.62
C SER A 10 -10.53 -10.97 5.62
N VAL A 11 -10.19 -10.22 4.57
CA VAL A 11 -8.88 -9.61 4.34
C VAL A 11 -9.07 -8.14 4.00
N TRP A 12 -8.32 -7.28 4.69
CA TRP A 12 -8.23 -5.85 4.41
C TRP A 12 -6.81 -5.52 3.95
N MET A 13 -6.68 -4.85 2.81
CA MET A 13 -5.40 -4.49 2.21
C MET A 13 -5.24 -2.97 2.27
N PHE A 14 -4.07 -2.50 2.69
CA PHE A 14 -3.73 -1.09 2.73
C PHE A 14 -2.61 -0.83 1.73
N THR A 15 -2.78 0.20 0.90
CA THR A 15 -1.83 0.57 -0.15
C THR A 15 -2.02 2.04 -0.52
N ARG A 16 -0.99 2.67 -1.10
CA ARG A 16 -1.10 3.97 -1.79
C ARG A 16 -1.36 3.87 -3.28
N GLU A 17 -1.24 2.67 -3.81
CA GLU A 17 -1.31 2.42 -5.24
C GLU A 17 -2.27 1.27 -5.53
N TYR A 18 -3.10 1.43 -6.58
CA TYR A 18 -4.08 0.42 -6.93
C TYR A 18 -4.51 0.53 -8.40
N GLY A 19 -4.00 -0.39 -9.23
CA GLY A 19 -4.36 -0.51 -10.65
C GLY A 19 -4.33 0.84 -11.39
N GLY A 20 -5.45 1.17 -12.05
CA GLY A 20 -5.63 2.44 -12.76
C GLY A 20 -6.07 3.63 -11.88
N LEU A 21 -6.30 3.44 -10.57
CA LEU A 21 -6.76 4.53 -9.69
C LEU A 21 -5.58 5.42 -9.27
N ALA A 22 -4.51 4.82 -8.76
CA ALA A 22 -3.27 5.48 -8.36
C ALA A 22 -2.10 4.61 -8.78
N GLY A 23 -1.24 5.10 -9.66
CA GLY A 23 -0.09 4.36 -10.16
C GLY A 23 1.17 5.19 -10.19
N ALA A 24 2.23 4.65 -9.60
CA ALA A 24 3.59 5.17 -9.67
C ALA A 24 4.64 4.07 -9.91
N GLY A 25 4.39 2.84 -9.45
CA GLY A 25 5.25 1.68 -9.63
C GLY A 25 4.47 0.36 -9.67
N GLY A 26 5.19 -0.76 -9.49
CA GLY A 26 4.61 -2.12 -9.60
C GLY A 26 3.66 -2.51 -8.46
N VAL A 27 3.69 -1.81 -7.33
CA VAL A 27 2.81 -2.08 -6.17
C VAL A 27 1.33 -1.96 -6.58
N LYS A 28 1.01 -1.02 -7.48
CA LYS A 28 -0.36 -0.82 -7.99
C LYS A 28 -0.94 -2.10 -8.62
N ASP A 29 -0.13 -2.82 -9.37
CA ASP A 29 -0.55 -4.00 -10.13
C ASP A 29 -0.63 -5.19 -9.19
N VAL A 30 0.35 -5.36 -8.30
CA VAL A 30 0.35 -6.42 -7.27
C VAL A 30 -0.86 -6.31 -6.35
N ALA A 31 -1.13 -5.11 -5.79
CA ALA A 31 -2.26 -4.91 -4.89
C ALA A 31 -3.62 -5.15 -5.59
N SER A 32 -3.77 -4.68 -6.83
CA SER A 32 -5.02 -4.84 -7.58
C SER A 32 -5.25 -6.26 -8.07
N GLN A 33 -4.25 -6.94 -8.61
CA GLN A 33 -4.41 -8.32 -9.07
C GLN A 33 -4.58 -9.30 -7.90
N LEU A 34 -3.78 -9.15 -6.83
CA LEU A 34 -3.90 -10.01 -5.65
C LEU A 34 -5.28 -9.89 -4.99
N SER A 35 -5.77 -8.67 -4.78
CA SER A 35 -7.09 -8.45 -4.17
C SER A 35 -8.22 -9.07 -5.00
N ARG A 36 -8.20 -8.92 -6.33
CA ARG A 36 -9.16 -9.55 -7.25
C ARG A 36 -9.13 -11.07 -7.18
N VAL A 37 -7.93 -11.66 -7.21
CA VAL A 37 -7.78 -13.13 -7.12
C VAL A 37 -8.30 -13.65 -5.79
N LEU A 38 -7.97 -12.97 -4.68
CA LEU A 38 -8.47 -13.32 -3.34
C LEU A 38 -10.01 -13.21 -3.27
N ALA A 39 -10.61 -12.18 -3.88
CA ALA A 39 -12.06 -11.98 -3.89
C ALA A 39 -12.79 -12.98 -4.78
N ARG A 40 -12.15 -13.50 -5.84
CA ARG A 40 -12.68 -14.56 -6.69
C ARG A 40 -12.68 -15.93 -6.00
N TRP A 41 -11.78 -16.15 -5.03
CA TRP A 41 -11.82 -17.38 -4.24
C TRP A 41 -13.02 -17.39 -3.30
N ASN A 42 -13.90 -18.39 -3.45
CA ASN A 42 -15.18 -18.47 -2.73
C ASN A 42 -15.07 -18.19 -1.22
N GLY A 43 -15.99 -17.36 -0.72
CA GLY A 43 -16.19 -17.09 0.71
C GLY A 43 -15.29 -16.00 1.32
N ARG A 44 -14.47 -15.31 0.52
CA ARG A 44 -13.62 -14.21 1.00
C ARG A 44 -14.24 -12.84 0.72
N LYS A 45 -14.35 -12.03 1.77
CA LYS A 45 -14.54 -10.57 1.68
C LYS A 45 -13.17 -9.92 1.61
N VAL A 46 -12.89 -9.23 0.52
CA VAL A 46 -11.63 -8.49 0.32
C VAL A 46 -11.95 -7.01 0.24
N HIS A 47 -11.21 -6.24 1.03
CA HIS A 47 -11.33 -4.80 1.13
C HIS A 47 -9.98 -4.17 0.83
N VAL A 48 -9.97 -3.04 0.14
CA VAL A 48 -8.77 -2.26 -0.15
C VAL A 48 -9.00 -0.83 0.29
N VAL A 49 -8.04 -0.27 1.02
CA VAL A 49 -8.07 1.12 1.50
C VAL A 49 -6.90 1.88 0.90
N LEU A 50 -7.18 3.02 0.27
CA LEU A 50 -6.17 3.91 -0.29
C LEU A 50 -6.60 5.40 -0.15
N PRO A 51 -5.67 6.36 -0.25
CA PRO A 51 -6.00 7.77 -0.27
C PRO A 51 -6.80 8.17 -1.51
N LEU A 52 -7.73 9.12 -1.36
CA LEU A 52 -8.27 9.90 -2.48
C LEU A 52 -7.31 11.05 -2.76
N TYR A 53 -6.48 10.91 -3.81
CA TYR A 53 -5.54 11.94 -4.23
C TYR A 53 -6.23 13.08 -4.99
N GLY A 54 -5.60 14.25 -5.07
CA GLY A 54 -6.14 15.44 -5.75
C GLY A 54 -6.37 15.28 -7.25
N PHE A 55 -5.66 14.35 -7.89
CA PHE A 55 -5.85 14.03 -9.31
C PHE A 55 -7.02 13.06 -9.57
N MET A 56 -7.68 12.56 -8.52
CA MET A 56 -8.81 11.63 -8.65
C MET A 56 -10.14 12.39 -8.57
N ASN A 57 -11.03 12.13 -9.51
CA ASN A 57 -12.45 12.45 -9.38
C ASN A 57 -13.22 11.18 -9.00
N PRO A 58 -13.69 11.02 -7.75
CA PRO A 58 -14.30 9.77 -7.30
C PRO A 58 -15.60 9.45 -8.06
N GLN A 59 -16.42 10.44 -8.43
CA GLN A 59 -17.65 10.17 -9.18
C GLN A 59 -17.36 9.65 -10.59
N ASP A 60 -16.38 10.23 -11.29
CA ASP A 60 -15.98 9.78 -12.63
C ASP A 60 -15.39 8.36 -12.60
N LEU A 61 -14.81 7.98 -11.46
CA LEU A 61 -14.27 6.65 -11.19
C LEU A 61 -15.34 5.66 -10.69
N GLY A 62 -16.61 6.07 -10.60
CA GLY A 62 -17.73 5.22 -10.17
C GLY A 62 -17.86 5.01 -8.66
N PHE A 63 -17.21 5.84 -7.84
CA PHE A 63 -17.31 5.81 -6.39
C PHE A 63 -18.49 6.64 -5.90
N GLN A 64 -19.08 6.16 -4.79
CA GLN A 64 -20.16 6.86 -4.09
C GLN A 64 -19.74 7.14 -2.65
N ARG A 65 -20.36 8.15 -2.03
CA ARG A 65 -20.19 8.41 -0.61
C ARG A 65 -20.65 7.20 0.19
N LEU A 66 -19.81 6.72 1.11
CA LEU A 66 -20.14 5.57 1.94
C LEU A 66 -21.24 5.96 2.93
N ALA A 67 -22.38 5.29 2.88
CA ALA A 67 -23.48 5.49 3.83
C ALA A 67 -23.05 5.09 5.25
N ASP A 68 -23.49 5.86 6.24
CA ASP A 68 -23.23 5.56 7.64
C ASP A 68 -24.08 4.35 8.08
N PRO A 69 -23.48 3.27 8.61
CA PRO A 69 -24.22 2.06 8.98
C PRO A 69 -25.16 2.27 10.17
N LEU A 70 -24.96 3.31 10.97
CA LEU A 70 -25.79 3.64 12.13
C LEU A 70 -26.83 4.74 11.83
N PHE A 71 -26.59 5.58 10.81
CA PHE A 71 -27.45 6.72 10.47
C PHE A 71 -27.76 6.78 8.98
N GLN A 72 -28.96 6.33 8.59
CA GLN A 72 -29.37 6.14 7.18
C GLN A 72 -29.31 7.40 6.31
N ASP A 73 -29.42 8.60 6.89
CA ASP A 73 -29.39 9.88 6.17
C ASP A 73 -28.02 10.56 6.19
N ARG A 74 -26.97 9.83 6.61
CA ARG A 74 -25.61 10.36 6.73
C ARG A 74 -24.62 9.49 5.96
N HIS A 75 -23.49 10.11 5.65
CA HIS A 75 -22.34 9.41 5.10
C HIS A 75 -21.25 9.33 6.17
N VAL A 76 -20.42 8.29 6.09
CA VAL A 76 -19.29 8.10 6.99
C VAL A 76 -18.33 9.27 6.90
N GLU A 77 -18.13 9.92 8.04
CA GLU A 77 -17.22 11.03 8.24
C GLU A 77 -16.78 11.07 9.71
N PHE A 78 -15.47 11.18 9.95
CA PHE A 78 -14.90 11.15 11.30
C PHE A 78 -13.60 11.97 11.36
N ASP A 79 -13.19 12.34 12.58
CA ASP A 79 -11.92 13.03 12.82
C ASP A 79 -10.85 12.02 13.22
N VAL A 80 -9.67 12.13 12.61
CA VAL A 80 -8.50 11.33 12.96
C VAL A 80 -7.50 12.22 13.69
N ALA A 81 -7.12 11.83 14.91
CA ALA A 81 -6.09 12.55 15.66
C ALA A 81 -4.75 12.47 14.92
N MET A 82 -4.10 13.61 14.67
CA MET A 82 -2.83 13.74 13.94
C MET A 82 -1.87 14.68 14.70
N ASN A 83 -1.80 14.47 16.02
CA ASN A 83 -1.06 15.31 16.96
C ASN A 83 0.42 15.44 16.62
N TYR A 84 0.99 16.62 16.85
CA TYR A 84 2.44 16.86 16.86
C TYR A 84 2.92 17.08 18.31
N ALA A 85 4.24 17.15 18.52
CA ALA A 85 4.90 17.15 19.83
C ALA A 85 4.34 18.11 20.91
N ALA A 86 3.61 19.15 20.50
CA ALA A 86 2.95 20.10 21.40
C ALA A 86 1.63 20.66 20.83
N LEU A 87 1.02 19.98 19.85
CA LEU A 87 -0.14 20.49 19.15
C LEU A 87 -1.14 19.38 18.91
N GLU A 88 -2.30 19.48 19.55
CA GLU A 88 -3.45 18.65 19.20
C GLU A 88 -3.96 19.04 17.82
N ARG A 89 -4.13 18.03 16.96
CA ARG A 89 -4.62 18.22 15.59
C ARG A 89 -5.56 17.09 15.28
N ASN A 90 -6.62 17.41 14.56
CA ASN A 90 -7.51 16.44 13.97
C ASN A 90 -7.60 16.70 12.48
N GLU A 91 -7.61 15.64 11.69
CA GLU A 91 -7.89 15.72 10.26
C GLU A 91 -9.21 15.04 9.97
N ARG A 92 -10.11 15.79 9.34
CA ARG A 92 -11.42 15.30 8.95
C ARG A 92 -11.27 14.34 7.78
N VAL A 93 -11.76 13.12 7.95
CA VAL A 93 -11.77 12.09 6.92
C VAL A 93 -13.19 11.79 6.50
N ARG A 94 -13.36 11.71 5.19
CA ARG A 94 -14.59 11.33 4.52
C ARG A 94 -14.34 10.08 3.67
N VAL A 95 -15.34 9.23 3.50
CA VAL A 95 -15.13 7.92 2.87
C VAL A 95 -15.98 7.74 1.61
N TRP A 96 -15.30 7.32 0.55
CA TRP A 96 -15.90 6.91 -0.71
C TRP A 96 -15.76 5.40 -0.87
N HIS A 97 -16.73 4.76 -1.52
CA HIS A 97 -16.77 3.31 -1.72
C HIS A 97 -17.18 2.95 -3.15
N ALA A 98 -16.56 1.90 -3.67
CA ALA A 98 -16.98 1.20 -4.88
C ALA A 98 -16.70 -0.30 -4.74
N SER A 99 -17.46 -1.12 -5.47
CA SER A 99 -17.16 -2.55 -5.64
C SER A 99 -16.57 -2.77 -7.02
N ILE A 100 -15.27 -3.09 -7.09
CA ILE A 100 -14.53 -3.32 -8.34
C ILE A 100 -14.14 -4.80 -8.38
N ASP A 101 -14.66 -5.57 -9.34
CA ASP A 101 -14.34 -7.00 -9.50
C ASP A 101 -14.51 -7.83 -8.21
N LYS A 102 -15.59 -7.57 -7.44
CA LYS A 102 -15.90 -8.16 -6.12
C LYS A 102 -15.01 -7.70 -4.96
N VAL A 103 -14.08 -6.78 -5.20
CA VAL A 103 -13.27 -6.13 -4.16
C VAL A 103 -13.99 -4.88 -3.68
N ASN A 104 -14.13 -4.70 -2.37
CA ASN A 104 -14.62 -3.45 -1.79
C ASN A 104 -13.47 -2.45 -1.69
N VAL A 105 -13.51 -1.39 -2.48
CA VAL A 105 -12.45 -0.37 -2.50
C VAL A 105 -12.95 0.88 -1.80
N TYR A 106 -12.16 1.39 -0.86
CA TYR A 106 -12.44 2.60 -0.10
C TYR A 106 -11.40 3.67 -0.38
N LEU A 107 -11.86 4.85 -0.80
CA LEU A 107 -11.00 6.04 -0.94
C LEU A 107 -11.22 6.94 0.27
N LEU A 108 -10.12 7.26 0.96
CA LEU A 108 -10.12 8.16 2.11
C LEU A 108 -9.87 9.58 1.62
N GLU A 109 -10.87 10.44 1.74
CA GLU A 109 -10.81 11.86 1.41
C GLU A 109 -10.40 12.65 2.65
N ALA A 110 -9.30 13.38 2.55
CA ALA A 110 -8.84 14.37 3.52
C ALA A 110 -8.08 15.47 2.75
N GLU A 111 -8.05 16.68 3.30
CA GLU A 111 -7.34 17.83 2.68
C GLU A 111 -5.90 17.48 2.31
N ARG A 112 -5.17 16.83 3.23
CA ARG A 112 -3.80 16.38 3.02
C ARG A 112 -3.60 15.49 1.79
N PHE A 113 -4.56 14.62 1.48
CA PHE A 113 -4.51 13.76 0.30
C PHE A 113 -4.91 14.52 -0.97
N GLN A 114 -5.92 15.38 -0.87
CA GLN A 114 -6.47 16.18 -1.97
C GLN A 114 -5.50 17.25 -2.49
N GLU A 115 -4.54 17.67 -1.68
CA GLU A 115 -3.48 18.58 -2.12
C GLU A 115 -2.47 17.93 -3.08
N LYS A 116 -2.40 16.60 -3.16
CA LYS A 116 -1.33 15.90 -3.88
C LYS A 116 -1.76 15.52 -5.29
N ASN A 117 -1.03 16.00 -6.29
CA ASN A 117 -1.26 15.64 -7.70
C ASN A 117 -0.39 14.47 -8.19
N GLY A 118 0.50 13.95 -7.34
CA GLY A 118 1.27 12.74 -7.57
C GLY A 118 1.23 11.81 -6.37
N VAL A 119 1.43 10.50 -6.60
CA VAL A 119 1.40 9.50 -5.51
C VAL A 119 2.51 9.78 -4.51
N TYR A 120 3.79 9.77 -4.93
CA TYR A 120 4.95 9.91 -4.03
C TYR A 120 5.63 11.27 -4.07
N THR A 121 5.60 11.95 -5.22
CA THR A 121 6.39 13.15 -5.49
C THR A 121 5.53 14.28 -6.01
N TYR A 122 6.01 15.52 -5.87
CA TYR A 122 5.35 16.67 -6.46
C TYR A 122 5.42 16.65 -7.99
N THR A 123 4.34 17.11 -8.62
CA THR A 123 4.24 17.27 -10.07
C THR A 123 4.73 18.64 -10.53
N ARG A 124 4.87 18.81 -11.84
CA ARG A 124 5.20 20.10 -12.45
C ARG A 124 4.12 21.15 -12.19
N GLU A 125 2.86 20.74 -12.22
CA GLU A 125 1.70 21.61 -11.97
C GLU A 125 1.66 22.10 -10.53
N GLU A 126 2.12 21.28 -9.56
CA GLU A 126 2.28 21.71 -8.17
C GLU A 126 3.40 22.74 -8.03
N TYR A 127 4.57 22.47 -8.62
CA TYR A 127 5.70 23.40 -8.62
C TYR A 127 5.35 24.76 -9.23
N GLN A 128 4.56 24.78 -10.31
CA GLN A 128 4.12 26.01 -10.97
C GLN A 128 3.17 26.86 -10.10
N ARG A 129 2.38 26.23 -9.21
CA ARG A 129 1.51 26.92 -8.26
C ARG A 129 2.29 27.37 -7.03
N GLU A 130 3.20 26.52 -6.56
CA GLU A 130 3.95 26.69 -5.32
C GLU A 130 5.40 26.25 -5.53
N SER A 131 6.31 27.21 -5.73
CA SER A 131 7.71 26.94 -6.12
C SER A 131 8.53 26.16 -5.08
N TRP A 132 8.07 26.04 -3.84
CA TRP A 132 8.71 25.21 -2.81
C TRP A 132 8.42 23.71 -2.99
N LYS A 133 7.38 23.33 -3.76
CA LYS A 133 7.03 21.95 -4.12
C LYS A 133 7.87 21.51 -5.32
N ILE A 134 9.16 21.27 -5.10
CA ILE A 134 10.12 20.93 -6.16
C ILE A 134 9.67 19.68 -6.92
N GLN A 135 9.52 19.79 -8.24
CA GLN A 135 9.08 18.67 -9.08
C GLN A 135 9.99 17.43 -8.87
N GLY A 136 9.37 16.27 -8.65
CA GLY A 136 10.07 15.00 -8.45
C GLY A 136 10.65 14.79 -7.05
N SER A 137 10.61 15.79 -6.16
CA SER A 137 10.92 15.55 -4.75
C SER A 137 9.72 14.91 -4.04
N GLY A 138 10.01 14.13 -2.99
CA GLY A 138 8.97 13.53 -2.16
C GLY A 138 8.12 14.58 -1.45
N HIS A 139 6.86 14.24 -1.18
CA HIS A 139 5.98 15.10 -0.38
C HIS A 139 6.60 15.42 0.98
N PHE A 140 6.60 16.69 1.38
CA PHE A 140 7.27 17.10 2.63
C PHE A 140 6.64 16.47 3.87
N ASP A 141 5.33 16.20 3.80
CA ASP A 141 4.49 15.64 4.85
C ASP A 141 4.20 14.15 4.64
N LEU A 142 5.03 13.46 3.84
CA LEU A 142 4.87 12.07 3.44
C LEU A 142 4.55 11.13 4.61
N PHE A 143 5.29 11.26 5.72
CA PHE A 143 5.06 10.41 6.89
C PHE A 143 3.73 10.69 7.56
N ALA A 144 3.36 11.97 7.77
CA ALA A 144 2.05 12.33 8.30
C ALA A 144 0.92 11.80 7.41
N MET A 145 1.08 11.91 6.09
CA MET A 145 0.13 11.36 5.11
C MET A 145 -0.01 9.84 5.23
N ASN A 146 1.12 9.11 5.39
CA ASN A 146 1.12 7.67 5.59
C ASN A 146 0.41 7.28 6.89
N ILE A 147 0.66 8.00 7.99
CA ILE A 147 0.01 7.73 9.28
C ILE A 147 -1.48 8.05 9.22
N LEU A 148 -1.89 9.11 8.52
CA LEU A 148 -3.29 9.42 8.31
C LEU A 148 -4.00 8.28 7.58
N LEU A 149 -3.44 7.75 6.49
CA LEU A 149 -4.01 6.60 5.76
C LEU A 149 -4.22 5.40 6.69
N GLN A 150 -3.22 5.10 7.50
CA GLN A 150 -3.23 3.94 8.38
C GLN A 150 -4.24 4.09 9.52
N LYS A 151 -4.27 5.24 10.22
CA LYS A 151 -5.23 5.50 11.30
C LYS A 151 -6.65 5.60 10.77
N ALA A 152 -6.85 6.36 9.69
CA ALA A 152 -8.16 6.53 9.09
C ALA A 152 -8.75 5.21 8.56
N GLY A 153 -7.94 4.31 8.01
CA GLY A 153 -8.43 3.00 7.60
C GLY A 153 -8.72 2.06 8.79
N LEU A 154 -7.96 2.13 9.89
CA LEU A 154 -8.31 1.43 11.13
C LEU A 154 -9.64 1.95 11.72
N ASP A 155 -9.81 3.27 11.76
CA ASP A 155 -11.03 3.94 12.21
C ASP A 155 -12.22 3.61 11.30
N LEU A 156 -12.02 3.51 9.98
CA LEU A 156 -13.03 3.05 9.03
C LEU A 156 -13.47 1.61 9.36
N ILE A 157 -12.53 0.68 9.56
CA ILE A 157 -12.85 -0.70 9.94
C ILE A 157 -13.66 -0.73 11.25
N MET A 158 -13.30 0.12 12.22
CA MET A 158 -14.02 0.27 13.48
C MET A 158 -15.42 0.83 13.29
N THR A 159 -15.57 1.86 12.46
CA THR A 159 -16.84 2.52 12.13
C THR A 159 -17.81 1.56 11.43
N LEU A 160 -17.28 0.69 10.57
CA LEU A 160 -18.08 -0.36 9.90
C LEU A 160 -18.41 -1.55 10.81
N GLY A 161 -17.85 -1.61 12.03
CA GLY A 161 -18.02 -2.74 12.93
C GLY A 161 -17.35 -4.04 12.46
N GLU A 162 -16.52 -3.98 11.41
CA GLU A 162 -15.88 -5.13 10.80
C GLU A 162 -14.72 -5.64 11.68
N ARG A 163 -14.53 -6.97 11.71
CA ARG A 163 -13.43 -7.63 12.44
C ARG A 163 -12.63 -8.49 11.47
N PRO A 164 -11.68 -7.90 10.73
CA PRO A 164 -10.90 -8.65 9.76
C PRO A 164 -10.04 -9.71 10.44
N GLN A 165 -9.84 -10.83 9.74
CA GLN A 165 -8.87 -11.84 10.18
C GLN A 165 -7.45 -11.42 9.83
N ILE A 166 -7.27 -10.77 8.68
CA ILE A 166 -5.98 -10.31 8.17
C ILE A 166 -6.06 -8.85 7.74
N ILE A 167 -5.09 -8.04 8.19
CA ILE A 167 -4.73 -6.78 7.56
C ILE A 167 -3.38 -6.96 6.83
N HIS A 168 -3.38 -6.75 5.52
CA HIS A 168 -2.19 -6.84 4.67
C HIS A 168 -1.72 -5.44 4.29
N CYS A 169 -0.55 -5.09 4.79
CA CYS A 169 0.10 -3.81 4.59
C CYS A 169 1.08 -3.95 3.42
N HIS A 170 0.85 -3.20 2.35
CA HIS A 170 1.79 -3.10 1.24
C HIS A 170 2.79 -1.99 1.51
N ASP A 171 4.06 -2.36 1.69
CA ASP A 171 5.21 -1.46 1.80
C ASP A 171 5.24 -0.56 3.07
N GLY A 172 6.34 0.19 3.25
CA GLY A 172 6.65 0.99 4.45
C GLY A 172 5.60 2.05 4.77
N HIS A 173 4.90 2.55 3.74
CA HIS A 173 3.82 3.54 3.90
C HIS A 173 2.57 2.99 4.60
N THR A 174 2.48 1.68 4.85
CA THR A 174 1.41 1.04 5.63
C THR A 174 1.94 0.17 6.78
N ALA A 175 3.25 0.13 6.99
CA ALA A 175 3.92 -0.81 7.89
C ALA A 175 3.81 -0.45 9.39
N VAL A 176 3.25 0.70 9.74
CA VAL A 176 3.06 1.11 11.16
C VAL A 176 1.75 0.53 11.75
N ILE A 177 0.80 0.10 10.90
CA ILE A 177 -0.48 -0.51 11.29
C ILE A 177 -0.30 -1.63 12.33
N PRO A 178 0.60 -2.63 12.15
CA PRO A 178 0.73 -3.74 13.09
C PRO A 178 1.12 -3.28 14.50
N ALA A 179 2.03 -2.30 14.60
CA ALA A 179 2.42 -1.72 15.87
C ALA A 179 1.25 -0.96 16.51
N MET A 180 0.54 -0.12 15.74
CA MET A 180 -0.63 0.61 16.25
C MET A 180 -1.75 -0.33 16.74
N MET A 181 -2.02 -1.41 16.00
CA MET A 181 -3.00 -2.44 16.38
C MET A 181 -2.66 -3.17 17.67
N ARG A 182 -1.42 -3.10 18.16
CA ARG A 182 -0.96 -3.79 19.36
C ARG A 182 -0.68 -2.86 20.51
N GLU A 183 -0.20 -1.66 20.24
CA GLU A 183 0.35 -0.76 21.25
C GLU A 183 -0.58 0.41 21.59
N CYS A 184 -1.45 0.82 20.66
CA CYS A 184 -2.41 1.89 20.92
C CYS A 184 -3.66 1.33 21.65
N PRO A 185 -4.04 1.83 22.85
CA PRO A 185 -5.10 1.23 23.67
C PRO A 185 -6.45 1.03 22.97
N GLY A 186 -6.89 2.00 22.15
CA GLY A 186 -8.15 1.92 21.39
C GLY A 186 -8.13 0.79 20.35
N TYR A 187 -7.04 0.67 19.60
CA TYR A 187 -6.89 -0.34 18.56
C TYR A 187 -6.58 -1.73 19.13
N ARG A 188 -5.75 -1.83 20.19
CA ARG A 188 -5.32 -3.09 20.81
C ARG A 188 -6.50 -3.99 21.16
N ASN A 189 -7.54 -3.41 21.77
CA ASN A 189 -8.71 -4.17 22.19
C ASN A 189 -9.57 -4.61 20.99
N TYR A 190 -9.75 -3.72 20.01
CA TYR A 190 -10.59 -3.98 18.85
C TYR A 190 -9.98 -5.03 17.90
N PHE A 191 -8.67 -4.93 17.65
CA PHE A 191 -7.92 -5.74 16.69
C PHE A 191 -7.16 -6.92 17.31
N ARG A 192 -7.47 -7.30 18.56
CA ARG A 192 -6.80 -8.42 19.26
C ARG A 192 -6.82 -9.74 18.50
N GLY A 193 -7.85 -9.97 17.68
CA GLY A 193 -8.03 -11.19 16.88
C GLY A 193 -7.60 -11.07 15.43
N THR A 194 -7.13 -9.90 15.00
CA THR A 194 -6.71 -9.62 13.62
C THR A 194 -5.21 -9.82 13.51
N ALA A 195 -4.75 -10.68 12.60
CA ALA A 195 -3.33 -10.80 12.29
C ALA A 195 -2.92 -9.79 11.21
N ALA A 196 -1.62 -9.49 11.14
CA ALA A 196 -1.07 -8.56 10.17
C ALA A 196 0.03 -9.21 9.33
N VAL A 197 0.08 -8.82 8.05
CA VAL A 197 1.14 -9.19 7.12
C VAL A 197 1.69 -7.89 6.52
N VAL A 198 3.01 -7.77 6.45
CA VAL A 198 3.67 -6.67 5.74
C VAL A 198 4.48 -7.25 4.58
N THR A 199 4.31 -6.70 3.38
CA THR A 199 5.13 -7.05 2.22
C THR A 199 6.06 -5.88 1.90
N ILE A 200 7.36 -6.14 1.95
CA ILE A 200 8.41 -5.23 1.48
C ILE A 200 8.48 -5.38 -0.04
N HIS A 201 8.10 -4.34 -0.79
CA HIS A 201 8.26 -4.34 -2.26
C HIS A 201 9.61 -3.76 -2.69
N ASN A 202 10.13 -2.83 -1.89
CA ASN A 202 11.45 -2.27 -2.08
C ASN A 202 12.07 -1.93 -0.72
N GLY A 203 13.15 -2.62 -0.38
CA GLY A 203 13.95 -2.35 0.82
C GLY A 203 15.08 -1.35 0.57
N GLY A 204 15.23 -0.76 -0.61
CA GLY A 204 16.33 0.19 -0.87
C GLY A 204 16.30 1.41 0.07
N VAL A 205 17.47 1.99 0.32
CA VAL A 205 17.59 3.22 1.11
C VAL A 205 16.65 4.31 0.55
N GLY A 206 15.87 4.94 1.43
CA GLY A 206 14.86 5.94 1.07
C GLY A 206 13.46 5.37 0.76
N TYR A 207 13.30 4.06 0.55
CA TYR A 207 11.99 3.43 0.38
C TYR A 207 11.33 3.07 1.71
N HIS A 208 12.11 2.91 2.77
CA HIS A 208 11.66 2.55 4.12
C HIS A 208 10.66 3.54 4.72
N GLN A 209 10.71 4.80 4.30
CA GLN A 209 9.95 5.91 4.90
C GLN A 209 10.45 6.26 6.33
N GLU A 210 11.76 6.22 6.53
CA GLU A 210 12.43 6.55 7.79
C GLU A 210 12.15 7.98 8.26
N VAL A 211 12.09 8.18 9.58
CA VAL A 211 11.92 9.50 10.19
C VAL A 211 12.85 9.69 11.38
N SER A 212 13.72 10.68 11.31
CA SER A 212 14.67 10.98 12.39
C SER A 212 14.06 11.79 13.55
N ASP A 213 12.96 12.51 13.31
CA ASP A 213 12.22 13.21 14.39
C ASP A 213 11.32 12.23 15.16
N LEU A 214 11.92 11.57 16.17
CA LEU A 214 11.24 10.56 16.97
C LEU A 214 10.10 11.13 17.84
N VAL A 215 10.17 12.41 18.22
CA VAL A 215 9.11 13.07 19.00
C VAL A 215 7.89 13.28 18.13
N PHE A 216 8.10 13.71 16.89
CA PHE A 216 7.04 13.78 15.88
C PHE A 216 6.44 12.40 15.60
N VAL A 217 7.26 11.36 15.40
CA VAL A 217 6.79 9.97 15.20
C VAL A 217 5.90 9.54 16.36
N GLN A 218 6.35 9.73 17.60
CA GLN A 218 5.58 9.36 18.79
C GLN A 218 4.24 10.09 18.83
N ALA A 219 4.23 11.40 18.59
CA ALA A 219 3.03 12.22 18.64
C ALA A 219 2.00 11.83 17.57
N VAL A 220 2.44 11.65 16.31
CA VAL A 220 1.51 11.43 15.18
C VAL A 220 0.97 10.00 15.16
N THR A 221 1.81 9.01 15.49
CA THR A 221 1.41 7.59 15.54
C THR A 221 0.61 7.26 16.80
N GLY A 222 0.91 7.93 17.92
CA GLY A 222 0.41 7.56 19.25
C GLY A 222 1.12 6.32 19.84
N LEU A 223 2.19 5.83 19.22
CA LEU A 223 2.97 4.72 19.74
C LEU A 223 3.69 5.11 21.04
N PRO A 224 3.88 4.17 22.00
CA PRO A 224 4.71 4.40 23.16
C PRO A 224 6.17 4.69 22.78
N ALA A 225 6.85 5.56 23.53
CA ALA A 225 8.25 5.94 23.27
C ALA A 225 9.18 4.73 23.14
N HIS A 226 9.02 3.70 23.98
CA HIS A 226 9.86 2.49 23.91
C HIS A 226 9.69 1.72 22.60
N VAL A 227 8.50 1.73 21.99
CA VAL A 227 8.24 1.10 20.69
C VAL A 227 8.91 1.90 19.58
N VAL A 228 8.81 3.24 19.65
CA VAL A 228 9.48 4.14 18.69
C VAL A 228 10.99 3.93 18.75
N THR A 229 11.60 4.01 19.93
CA THR A 229 13.06 3.83 20.11
C THR A 229 13.53 2.43 19.72
N ALA A 230 12.77 1.38 20.04
CA ALA A 230 13.13 0.03 19.61
C ALA A 230 13.04 -0.15 18.09
N SER A 231 12.30 0.69 17.39
CA SER A 231 12.06 0.58 15.94
C SER A 231 13.01 1.45 15.12
N CYS A 232 14.16 1.83 15.66
CA CYS A 232 15.11 2.66 14.93
C CYS A 232 16.21 1.86 14.20
N ILE A 233 16.58 2.33 13.02
CA ILE A 233 17.85 2.04 12.33
C ILE A 233 18.64 3.34 12.35
N ASP A 234 19.88 3.30 12.85
CA ASP A 234 20.83 4.42 12.83
C ASP A 234 20.22 5.78 13.27
N HIS A 235 19.42 5.73 14.36
CA HIS A 235 18.70 6.84 15.00
C HIS A 235 17.40 7.31 14.33
N SER A 236 17.03 6.79 13.16
CA SER A 236 15.75 7.07 12.51
C SER A 236 14.74 5.98 12.78
N PHE A 237 13.49 6.34 13.06
CA PHE A 237 12.39 5.39 13.14
C PHE A 237 12.16 4.74 11.78
N ASP A 238 12.12 3.41 11.76
CA ASP A 238 11.91 2.60 10.58
C ASP A 238 10.56 1.85 10.66
N PRO A 239 9.61 2.10 9.73
CA PRO A 239 8.32 1.42 9.69
C PRO A 239 8.38 -0.10 9.54
N PHE A 240 9.38 -0.65 8.84
CA PHE A 240 9.52 -2.10 8.67
C PHE A 240 10.05 -2.77 9.95
N ILE A 241 11.00 -2.15 10.66
CA ILE A 241 11.42 -2.62 11.99
C ILE A 241 10.26 -2.54 12.99
N ALA A 242 9.45 -1.48 12.92
CA ALA A 242 8.23 -1.39 13.70
C ALA A 242 7.26 -2.54 13.38
N ALA A 243 7.06 -2.86 12.09
CA ALA A 243 6.20 -3.95 11.65
C ALA A 243 6.69 -5.33 12.11
N GLY A 244 8.00 -5.60 12.02
CA GLY A 244 8.58 -6.93 12.21
C GLY A 244 8.25 -7.57 13.56
N ARG A 245 8.03 -6.76 14.60
CA ARG A 245 7.65 -7.24 15.93
C ARG A 245 6.20 -7.72 16.06
N TYR A 246 5.34 -7.31 15.13
CA TYR A 246 3.89 -7.47 15.28
C TYR A 246 3.19 -8.11 14.07
N ALA A 247 3.93 -8.35 12.97
CA ALA A 247 3.40 -8.90 11.73
C ALA A 247 4.32 -9.98 11.16
N ALA A 248 3.74 -10.86 10.33
CA ALA A 248 4.54 -11.66 9.43
C ALA A 248 5.09 -10.76 8.32
N VAL A 249 6.40 -10.88 8.03
CA VAL A 249 7.07 -10.09 7.00
C VAL A 249 7.30 -10.95 5.76
N SER A 250 7.00 -10.39 4.60
CA SER A 250 7.21 -11.02 3.30
C SER A 250 7.90 -10.06 2.33
N THR A 251 8.45 -10.61 1.25
CA THR A 251 9.02 -9.83 0.14
C THR A 251 8.69 -10.50 -1.20
N VAL A 252 9.03 -9.83 -2.29
CA VAL A 252 8.53 -10.11 -3.65
C VAL A 252 9.21 -11.25 -4.39
N SER A 253 10.18 -11.93 -3.78
CA SER A 253 10.75 -13.19 -4.29
C SER A 253 11.53 -13.95 -3.21
N GLU A 254 11.70 -15.26 -3.41
CA GLU A 254 12.56 -16.09 -2.55
C GLU A 254 14.02 -15.65 -2.61
N ASN A 255 14.50 -15.24 -3.78
CA ASN A 255 15.87 -14.77 -3.92
C ASN A 255 16.08 -13.45 -3.17
N TYR A 256 15.14 -12.51 -3.30
CA TYR A 256 15.23 -11.23 -2.59
C TYR A 256 15.14 -11.40 -1.08
N ALA A 257 14.36 -12.37 -0.58
CA ALA A 257 14.37 -12.70 0.85
C ALA A 257 15.75 -13.14 1.34
N LYS A 258 16.47 -13.95 0.54
CA LYS A 258 17.85 -14.36 0.83
C LYS A 258 18.82 -13.20 0.72
N GLU A 259 18.73 -12.37 -0.33
CA GLU A 259 19.57 -11.17 -0.47
C GLU A 259 19.44 -10.23 0.74
N LEU A 260 18.23 -10.08 1.29
CA LEU A 260 18.01 -9.26 2.48
C LEU A 260 18.59 -9.87 3.77
N GLN A 261 18.54 -11.20 3.95
CA GLN A 261 18.85 -11.81 5.26
C GLN A 261 20.09 -12.71 5.30
N GLU A 262 20.66 -13.05 4.14
CA GLU A 262 21.73 -14.06 4.01
C GLU A 262 22.95 -13.54 3.23
N THR A 263 22.91 -12.35 2.62
CA THR A 263 24.04 -11.81 1.83
C THR A 263 24.40 -10.39 2.26
N ASP A 264 25.63 -9.99 1.99
CA ASP A 264 26.07 -8.61 2.27
C ASP A 264 25.31 -7.58 1.43
N ASP A 265 24.63 -7.96 0.33
CA ASP A 265 23.87 -7.05 -0.55
C ASP A 265 22.79 -6.26 0.19
N ASP A 266 22.38 -6.70 1.38
CA ASP A 266 21.52 -5.94 2.31
C ASP A 266 22.12 -4.58 2.72
N TYR A 267 23.42 -4.32 2.50
CA TYR A 267 23.96 -2.96 2.63
C TYR A 267 23.22 -1.94 1.74
N LEU A 268 22.69 -2.37 0.58
CA LEU A 268 21.90 -1.55 -0.34
C LEU A 268 20.53 -1.16 0.22
N THR A 269 20.10 -1.83 1.30
CA THR A 269 18.86 -1.57 2.01
C THR A 269 19.10 -0.84 3.32
N GLY A 270 20.33 -0.43 3.64
CA GLY A 270 20.63 0.11 4.96
C GLY A 270 20.58 -0.95 6.07
N TRP A 271 20.88 -2.21 5.73
CA TRP A 271 20.90 -3.36 6.65
C TRP A 271 19.53 -3.75 7.22
N LEU A 272 18.44 -3.44 6.51
CA LEU A 272 17.08 -3.70 6.97
C LEU A 272 16.86 -5.18 7.30
N GLY A 273 17.25 -6.07 6.38
CA GLY A 273 17.00 -7.50 6.52
C GLY A 273 17.81 -8.12 7.66
N HIS A 274 19.05 -7.68 7.87
CA HIS A 274 19.87 -8.07 9.02
C HIS A 274 19.28 -7.59 10.33
N ARG A 275 18.83 -6.33 10.42
CA ARG A 275 18.21 -5.78 11.64
C ARG A 275 16.91 -6.50 12.00
N LEU A 276 16.12 -6.90 11.00
CA LEU A 276 14.95 -7.77 11.18
C LEU A 276 15.37 -9.15 11.70
N LEU A 277 16.40 -9.76 11.11
CA LEU A 277 16.88 -11.08 11.50
C LEU A 277 17.46 -11.10 12.93
N GLU A 278 18.24 -10.09 13.31
CA GLU A 278 18.75 -9.87 14.67
C GLU A 278 17.61 -9.78 15.71
N SER A 279 16.46 -9.23 15.29
CA SER A 279 15.24 -9.18 16.09
C SER A 279 14.40 -10.47 16.05
N GLY A 280 14.91 -11.53 15.42
CA GLY A 280 14.26 -12.83 15.28
C GLY A 280 13.17 -12.88 14.20
N VAL A 281 13.12 -11.91 13.29
CA VAL A 281 12.10 -11.81 12.24
C VAL A 281 12.66 -12.37 10.93
N THR A 282 12.08 -13.47 10.47
CA THR A 282 12.38 -14.04 9.13
C THR A 282 11.49 -13.42 8.07
N ILE A 283 12.06 -13.05 6.92
CA ILE A 283 11.35 -12.52 5.76
C ILE A 283 10.99 -13.68 4.84
N LYS A 284 9.70 -13.85 4.54
CA LYS A 284 9.25 -14.87 3.59
C LYS A 284 9.21 -14.33 2.17
N GLY A 285 9.99 -14.92 1.26
CA GLY A 285 9.89 -14.62 -0.16
C GLY A 285 8.63 -15.23 -0.79
N ILE A 286 7.82 -14.39 -1.43
CA ILE A 286 6.64 -14.79 -2.22
C ILE A 286 6.75 -14.12 -3.58
N THR A 287 7.07 -14.90 -4.61
CA THR A 287 7.25 -14.38 -5.96
C THR A 287 5.98 -13.71 -6.47
N ASN A 288 6.11 -12.45 -6.91
CA ASN A 288 4.99 -11.74 -7.53
C ASN A 288 4.45 -12.51 -8.74
N GLY A 289 3.12 -12.61 -8.80
CA GLY A 289 2.41 -13.11 -9.98
C GLY A 289 1.93 -11.96 -10.86
N ILE A 290 1.59 -12.30 -12.10
CA ILE A 290 0.81 -11.45 -12.98
C ILE A 290 -0.47 -12.19 -13.38
N ASP A 291 -1.53 -11.46 -13.70
CA ASP A 291 -2.66 -12.02 -14.46
C ASP A 291 -2.26 -12.11 -15.94
N PRO A 292 -2.08 -13.32 -16.53
CA PRO A 292 -1.66 -13.45 -17.91
C PRO A 292 -2.65 -12.82 -18.91
N ASP A 293 -3.93 -12.73 -18.55
CA ASP A 293 -4.96 -12.14 -19.42
C ASP A 293 -4.70 -10.64 -19.64
N ASP A 294 -4.12 -9.94 -18.65
CA ASP A 294 -3.75 -8.53 -18.77
C ASP A 294 -2.65 -8.29 -19.82
N PHE A 295 -1.85 -9.32 -20.11
CA PHE A 295 -0.71 -9.26 -21.02
C PHE A 295 -0.92 -10.10 -22.29
N ASN A 296 -2.17 -10.44 -22.63
CA ASN A 296 -2.47 -11.25 -23.79
C ASN A 296 -2.12 -10.51 -25.11
N PRO A 297 -1.09 -10.95 -25.86
CA PRO A 297 -0.65 -10.27 -27.07
C PRO A 297 -1.66 -10.31 -28.21
N GLN A 298 -2.73 -11.10 -28.12
CA GLN A 298 -3.81 -11.08 -29.11
C GLN A 298 -4.74 -9.85 -28.93
N ASN A 299 -4.79 -9.28 -27.72
CA ASN A 299 -5.61 -8.13 -27.41
C ASN A 299 -4.80 -6.83 -27.52
N THR A 300 -4.60 -6.35 -28.76
CA THR A 300 -3.82 -5.12 -29.02
C THR A 300 -4.42 -3.88 -28.38
N LYS A 301 -5.76 -3.83 -28.22
CA LYS A 301 -6.43 -2.70 -27.58
C LYS A 301 -6.05 -2.58 -26.11
N GLN A 302 -5.90 -3.72 -25.41
CA GLN A 302 -5.53 -3.76 -24.00
C GLN A 302 -4.02 -3.59 -23.80
N THR A 303 -3.21 -4.29 -24.59
CA THR A 303 -1.74 -4.30 -24.45
C THR A 303 -1.05 -3.10 -25.10
N GLY A 304 -1.75 -2.36 -25.96
CA GLY A 304 -1.21 -1.20 -26.68
C GLY A 304 -0.16 -1.54 -27.75
N ILE A 305 0.05 -2.82 -28.04
CA ILE A 305 1.05 -3.24 -29.04
C ILE A 305 0.53 -3.02 -30.47
N ALA A 306 1.45 -2.71 -31.38
CA ALA A 306 1.18 -2.41 -32.78
C ALA A 306 0.38 -3.47 -33.55
N ALA A 307 0.60 -4.74 -33.22
CA ALA A 307 -0.05 -5.86 -33.88
C ALA A 307 -0.13 -7.08 -32.96
N GLY A 308 -1.26 -7.78 -33.04
CA GLY A 308 -1.48 -8.97 -32.24
C GLY A 308 -0.69 -10.16 -32.78
N PHE A 309 -0.32 -11.07 -31.88
CA PHE A 309 0.31 -12.34 -32.23
C PHE A 309 -0.04 -13.41 -31.20
N ASP A 310 0.02 -14.68 -31.60
CA ASP A 310 -0.22 -15.81 -30.72
C ASP A 310 1.01 -16.74 -30.69
N ILE A 311 1.64 -16.86 -29.52
CA ILE A 311 2.80 -17.72 -29.32
C ILE A 311 2.41 -19.21 -29.28
N ALA A 312 1.18 -19.51 -28.84
CA ALA A 312 0.70 -20.88 -28.70
C ALA A 312 0.22 -21.48 -30.04
N ALA A 313 -0.21 -20.62 -30.98
CA ALA A 313 -0.63 -21.04 -32.31
C ALA A 313 0.59 -21.44 -33.17
N LYS A 314 0.77 -22.76 -33.39
CA LYS A 314 1.85 -23.30 -34.25
C LYS A 314 1.83 -22.76 -35.69
N THR A 315 0.70 -22.25 -36.15
CA THR A 315 0.53 -21.66 -37.49
C THR A 315 0.90 -20.19 -37.55
N ASP A 316 1.00 -19.52 -36.40
CA ASP A 316 1.39 -18.12 -36.34
C ASP A 316 2.89 -17.99 -36.64
N ARG A 317 3.22 -17.14 -37.61
CA ARG A 317 4.60 -16.85 -38.03
C ARG A 317 5.25 -15.74 -37.20
N LEU A 318 4.57 -15.29 -36.14
CA LEU A 318 4.94 -14.18 -35.25
C LEU A 318 5.22 -12.88 -36.01
N THR A 319 4.54 -12.66 -37.13
CA THR A 319 4.68 -11.43 -37.93
C THR A 319 4.21 -10.20 -37.16
N GLY A 320 3.19 -10.35 -36.31
CA GLY A 320 2.76 -9.32 -35.37
C GLY A 320 3.90 -8.91 -34.42
N LYS A 321 4.60 -9.88 -33.82
CA LYS A 321 5.76 -9.63 -32.95
C LYS A 321 6.89 -8.89 -33.68
N VAL A 322 7.18 -9.26 -34.94
CA VAL A 322 8.18 -8.56 -35.77
C VAL A 322 7.76 -7.11 -36.01
N ARG A 323 6.48 -6.85 -36.29
CA ARG A 323 5.97 -5.49 -36.46
C ARG A 323 6.08 -4.67 -35.18
N CYS A 324 5.70 -5.23 -34.03
CA CYS A 324 5.89 -4.57 -32.74
C CYS A 324 7.35 -4.19 -32.48
N LYS A 325 8.30 -5.09 -32.80
CA LYS A 325 9.73 -4.79 -32.70
C LYS A 325 10.16 -3.65 -33.63
N LYS A 326 9.71 -3.67 -34.88
CA LYS A 326 10.04 -2.62 -35.85
C LYS A 326 9.53 -1.26 -35.39
N GLU A 327 8.28 -1.19 -34.97
CA GLU A 327 7.65 0.05 -34.52
C GLU A 327 8.30 0.61 -33.25
N LEU A 328 8.65 -0.25 -32.29
CA LEU A 328 9.41 0.15 -31.12
C LEU A 328 10.79 0.73 -31.49
N ILE A 329 11.49 0.13 -32.46
CA ILE A 329 12.78 0.66 -32.93
C ILE A 329 12.59 2.03 -33.58
N GLU A 330 11.56 2.18 -34.42
CA GLU A 330 11.25 3.47 -35.06
C GLU A 330 10.93 4.55 -34.00
N MET A 331 10.15 4.23 -32.98
CA MET A 331 9.85 5.15 -31.87
C MET A 331 11.09 5.61 -31.09
N LEU A 332 12.12 4.76 -30.96
CA LEU A 332 13.34 5.06 -30.21
C LEU A 332 14.42 5.78 -31.05
N GLN A 333 14.22 5.90 -32.36
CA GLN A 333 15.16 6.56 -33.28
C GLN A 333 14.86 8.06 -33.50
N TYR A 334 13.83 8.59 -32.84
CA TYR A 334 13.46 10.00 -32.81
C TYR A 334 13.84 10.65 -31.48
#